data_AF-A0A261UH52-F1
#
_entry.id   AF-A0A261UH52-F1
#
_cell.length_a   1.000
_cell.length_b   1.000
_cell.length_c   1.000
_cell.angle_alpha   90.00
_cell.angle_beta   90.00
_cell.angle_gamma   90.00
#
_symmetry.space_group_name_H-M   'P 1'
#
loop_
_entity.id
_entity.type
_entity.pdbx_description
1 polymer ?
#
loop_
_entity_poly.entity_id
_entity_poly.type
_entity_poly.pdbx_seq_one_letter_code
_entity_poly.pdbx_strand_id
1 'polypeptide(L)'
;MRDGIDVKRVTRIGVAGIIVLVAVVAGAALLTSRWADDRPPGRDAAPRSWISGPLLERRPQEDMAHYLAAKRKLTEGYGWVDRQAGIARIPLDQAMQAVAEGARP
;
A
#
# COMPACT_ATOMS: atom_id res chain seq x y z
N MET A 1 6.39 -51.98 58.87
CA MET A 1 6.90 -50.71 58.31
C MET A 1 5.70 -49.93 57.80
N ARG A 2 5.44 -48.75 58.36
CA ARG A 2 4.27 -47.93 58.04
C ARG A 2 4.71 -46.91 56.99
N ASP A 3 4.22 -47.03 55.77
CA ASP A 3 4.55 -46.10 54.70
C ASP A 3 3.82 -44.77 54.95
N GLY A 4 4.58 -43.78 55.43
CA GLY A 4 4.11 -42.45 55.81
C GLY A 4 3.88 -41.52 54.62
N ILE A 5 3.22 -42.00 53.56
CA ILE A 5 2.84 -41.17 52.42
C ILE A 5 1.34 -40.89 52.52
N ASP A 6 1.01 -39.67 52.93
CA ASP A 6 -0.37 -39.19 53.01
C ASP A 6 -0.90 -39.02 51.57
N VAL A 7 -1.53 -40.07 51.05
CA VAL A 7 -2.09 -40.16 49.69
C VAL A 7 -3.00 -38.96 49.38
N LYS A 8 -3.72 -38.45 50.39
CA LYS A 8 -4.58 -37.27 50.27
C LYS A 8 -3.77 -35.99 50.04
N ARG A 9 -2.54 -35.92 50.55
CA ARG A 9 -1.62 -34.80 50.35
C ARG A 9 -0.96 -34.87 48.97
N VAL A 10 -0.52 -36.05 48.54
CA VAL A 10 0.07 -36.27 47.20
C VAL A 10 -0.95 -35.98 46.09
N THR A 11 -2.18 -36.46 46.24
CA THR A 11 -3.27 -36.20 45.28
C THR A 11 -3.63 -34.72 45.22
N ARG A 12 -3.68 -34.00 46.35
CA ARG A 12 -3.90 -32.54 46.36
C ARG A 12 -2.79 -31.77 45.65
N ILE A 13 -1.54 -32.16 45.85
CA ILE A 13 -0.39 -31.51 45.17
C ILE A 13 -0.46 -31.77 43.65
N GLY A 14 -0.80 -32.99 43.24
CA GLY A 14 -1.00 -33.32 41.82
C GLY A 14 -2.14 -32.53 41.18
N VAL A 15 -3.29 -32.46 41.83
CA VAL A 15 -4.45 -31.68 41.35
C VAL A 15 -4.13 -30.18 41.29
N ALA A 16 -3.45 -29.65 42.30
CA ALA A 16 -3.01 -28.25 42.29
C ALA A 16 -2.06 -27.96 41.13
N GLY A 17 -1.13 -28.86 40.82
CA GLY A 17 -0.23 -28.74 39.67
C GLY A 17 -0.99 -28.70 38.33
N ILE A 18 -1.99 -29.56 38.16
CA ILE A 18 -2.83 -29.56 36.96
C ILE A 18 -3.63 -28.27 36.83
N ILE A 19 -4.20 -27.76 37.93
CA ILE A 19 -4.95 -26.50 37.94
C ILE A 19 -4.06 -25.33 37.52
N VAL A 20 -2.83 -25.26 38.05
CA VAL A 20 -1.86 -24.23 37.68
C VAL A 20 -1.50 -24.33 36.19
N LEU A 21 -1.24 -25.53 35.69
CA LEU A 21 -0.95 -25.74 34.27
C LEU A 21 -2.09 -25.26 33.37
N VAL A 22 -3.34 -25.62 33.70
CA VAL A 22 -4.52 -25.19 32.95
C VAL A 22 -4.67 -23.67 33.00
N ALA A 23 -4.47 -23.04 34.16
CA ALA A 23 -4.55 -21.60 34.31
C ALA A 23 -3.48 -20.87 33.47
N VAL A 24 -2.25 -21.39 33.41
CA VAL A 24 -1.17 -20.84 32.58
C VAL A 24 -1.50 -20.98 31.10
N VAL A 25 -1.97 -22.14 30.65
CA VAL A 25 -2.36 -22.36 29.25
C VAL A 25 -3.52 -21.48 28.84
N ALA A 26 -4.56 -21.38 29.68
CA ALA A 26 -5.70 -20.51 29.44
C ALA A 26 -5.30 -19.03 29.43
N GLY A 27 -4.43 -18.59 30.35
CA GLY A 27 -3.89 -17.24 30.38
C GLY A 27 -3.08 -16.90 29.13
N ALA A 28 -2.22 -17.80 28.68
CA ALA A 28 -1.46 -17.63 27.45
C ALA A 28 -2.37 -17.59 26.21
N ALA A 29 -3.39 -18.46 26.14
CA ALA A 29 -4.37 -18.47 25.05
C ALA A 29 -5.20 -17.17 25.02
N LEU A 30 -5.65 -16.68 26.17
CA LEU A 30 -6.37 -15.40 26.27
C LEU A 30 -5.47 -14.22 25.93
N LEU A 31 -4.19 -14.24 26.33
CA LEU A 31 -3.26 -13.17 26.01
C LEU A 31 -2.97 -13.13 24.51
N THR A 32 -2.72 -14.29 23.89
CA THR A 32 -2.48 -14.42 22.45
C THR A 32 -3.72 -14.11 21.62
N SER A 33 -4.92 -14.41 22.11
CA SER A 33 -6.16 -14.05 21.41
C SER A 33 -6.40 -12.53 21.37
N ARG A 34 -5.84 -11.75 22.31
CA ARG A 34 -5.92 -10.26 22.27
C ARG A 34 -5.11 -9.65 21.13
N TRP A 35 -4.10 -10.36 20.64
CA TRP A 35 -3.20 -9.93 19.55
C TRP A 35 -3.52 -10.66 18.23
N ALA A 36 -4.49 -11.58 18.26
CA ALA A 36 -4.88 -12.40 17.12
C ALA A 36 -5.66 -11.64 16.04
N ASP A 37 -6.15 -10.43 16.36
CA ASP A 37 -6.81 -9.51 15.42
C ASP A 37 -5.81 -8.78 14.49
N ASP A 38 -4.53 -8.71 14.85
CA ASP A 38 -3.47 -8.09 14.04
C ASP A 38 -2.90 -9.04 12.96
N ARG A 39 -3.56 -10.17 12.69
CA ARG A 39 -3.15 -11.03 11.56
C ARG A 39 -3.28 -10.21 10.28
N PRO A 40 -2.18 -9.99 9.52
CA PRO A 40 -2.26 -9.25 8.28
C PRO A 40 -3.28 -9.94 7.37
N PRO A 41 -4.21 -9.18 6.76
CA PRO A 41 -5.21 -9.73 5.86
C PRO A 41 -4.48 -10.25 4.60
N GLY A 42 -4.06 -11.51 4.62
CA GLY A 42 -3.16 -12.03 3.59
C GLY A 42 -3.29 -13.51 3.24
N ARG A 43 -4.15 -14.28 3.94
CA ARG A 43 -4.40 -15.69 3.55
C ARG A 43 -5.85 -16.00 3.20
N ASP A 44 -6.84 -15.44 3.89
CA ASP A 44 -8.26 -15.72 3.61
C ASP A 44 -9.13 -14.45 3.44
N ALA A 45 -8.53 -13.26 3.50
CA ALA A 45 -9.26 -12.02 3.33
C ALA A 45 -9.63 -11.85 1.85
N ALA A 46 -10.93 -11.89 1.54
CA ALA A 46 -11.44 -11.41 0.26
C ALA A 46 -10.86 -10.01 -0.02
N PRO A 47 -10.42 -9.70 -1.25
CA PRO A 47 -9.88 -8.39 -1.57
C PRO A 47 -10.85 -7.32 -1.10
N ARG A 48 -10.40 -6.48 -0.16
CA ARG A 48 -11.19 -5.37 0.38
C ARG A 48 -11.58 -4.47 -0.81
N SER A 49 -12.85 -4.54 -1.22
CA SER A 49 -13.40 -3.80 -2.37
C SER A 49 -13.46 -2.29 -2.17
N TRP A 50 -12.98 -1.79 -1.03
CA TRP A 50 -13.09 -0.39 -0.60
C TRP A 50 -11.82 0.44 -0.81
N ILE A 51 -10.78 -0.06 -1.49
CA ILE A 51 -9.67 0.82 -1.91
C ILE A 51 -10.19 1.70 -3.05
N SER A 52 -11.02 2.68 -2.70
CA SER A 52 -11.48 3.77 -3.54
C SER A 52 -10.36 4.81 -3.62
N GLY A 53 -9.26 4.41 -4.26
CA GLY A 53 -8.16 5.30 -4.64
C GLY A 53 -7.95 5.19 -6.15
N PRO A 54 -7.19 6.12 -6.76
CA PRO A 54 -6.73 5.92 -8.12
C PRO A 54 -6.01 4.57 -8.20
N LEU A 55 -6.47 3.71 -9.11
CA LEU A 55 -5.83 2.42 -9.34
C LEU A 55 -4.36 2.69 -9.67
N LEU A 56 -3.48 1.79 -9.20
CA LEU A 56 -2.09 1.87 -9.59
C LEU A 56 -2.00 1.76 -11.12
N GLU A 57 -1.30 2.71 -11.75
CA GLU A 57 -1.11 2.69 -13.21
C GLU A 57 -0.50 1.35 -13.61
N ARG A 58 -1.10 0.70 -14.62
CA ARG A 58 -0.78 -0.69 -14.96
C ARG A 58 0.52 -0.79 -15.74
N ARG A 59 0.82 0.21 -16.56
CA ARG A 59 2.02 0.24 -17.43
C ARG A 59 2.65 1.64 -17.45
N PRO A 60 3.18 2.10 -16.31
CA PRO A 60 3.66 3.47 -16.17
C PRO A 60 4.71 3.87 -17.20
N GLN A 61 5.53 2.94 -17.69
CA GLN A 61 6.54 3.21 -18.72
C GLN A 61 5.93 3.47 -20.10
N GLU A 62 4.93 2.68 -20.50
CA GLU A 62 4.25 2.82 -21.79
C GLU A 62 3.43 4.12 -21.81
N ASP A 63 2.68 4.38 -20.75
CA ASP A 63 1.85 5.58 -20.62
C ASP A 63 2.71 6.86 -20.58
N MET A 64 3.85 6.82 -19.88
CA MET A 64 4.81 7.91 -19.88
C MET A 64 5.39 8.16 -21.27
N ALA A 65 5.78 7.11 -22.00
CA ALA A 65 6.32 7.25 -23.34
C ALA A 65 5.28 7.86 -24.31
N HIS A 66 4.03 7.42 -24.23
CA HIS A 66 2.93 8.01 -25.02
C HIS A 66 2.67 9.46 -24.65
N TYR A 67 2.63 9.78 -23.36
CA TYR A 67 2.46 11.15 -22.87
C TYR A 67 3.56 12.07 -23.41
N LEU A 68 4.82 11.68 -23.27
CA LEU A 68 5.97 12.45 -23.74
C LEU A 68 5.95 12.60 -25.27
N ALA A 69 5.63 11.54 -26.02
CA ALA A 69 5.52 11.61 -27.47
C ALA A 69 4.41 12.58 -27.93
N ALA A 70 3.26 12.58 -27.25
CA ALA A 70 2.17 13.51 -27.56
C ALA A 70 2.57 14.97 -27.28
N LYS A 71 3.23 15.24 -26.15
CA LYS A 71 3.74 16.58 -25.83
C LYS A 71 4.79 17.05 -26.83
N ARG A 72 5.70 16.16 -27.20
CA ARG A 72 6.76 16.43 -28.17
C ARG A 72 6.20 16.88 -29.52
N LYS A 73 5.16 16.18 -30.04
CA LYS A 73 4.48 16.58 -31.29
C LYS A 73 3.88 17.98 -31.23
N LEU A 74 3.37 18.40 -30.07
CA LEU A 74 2.84 19.76 -29.89
C LEU A 74 3.97 20.78 -29.86
N THR A 75 5.04 20.51 -29.12
CA THR A 75 6.14 21.46 -28.91
C THR A 75 7.07 21.61 -30.11
N GLU A 76 7.28 20.57 -30.91
CA GLU A 76 8.26 20.58 -32.03
C GLU A 76 7.63 20.96 -33.38
N GLY A 77 6.30 21.06 -33.46
CA GLY A 77 5.59 21.26 -34.71
C GLY A 77 4.94 22.64 -34.87
N TYR A 78 4.72 23.03 -36.12
CA TYR A 78 3.86 24.14 -36.48
C TYR A 78 2.39 23.74 -36.45
N GLY A 79 1.51 24.71 -36.25
CA GLY A 79 0.08 24.49 -36.38
C GLY A 79 -0.71 25.78 -36.27
N TRP A 80 -1.99 25.71 -36.56
CA TRP A 80 -2.89 26.85 -36.35
C TRP A 80 -3.56 26.71 -34.99
N VAL A 81 -3.54 27.80 -34.21
CA VAL A 81 -4.35 27.92 -32.98
C VAL A 81 -5.70 28.51 -33.36
N ASP A 82 -5.69 29.61 -34.12
CA ASP A 82 -6.86 30.22 -34.71
C ASP A 82 -6.53 30.72 -36.12
N ARG A 83 -7.09 30.08 -37.13
CA ARG A 83 -6.87 30.46 -38.54
C ARG A 83 -7.55 31.78 -38.90
N GLN A 84 -8.68 32.09 -38.29
CA GLN A 84 -9.46 33.30 -38.61
C GLN A 84 -8.79 34.53 -38.03
N ALA A 85 -8.27 34.42 -36.80
CA ALA A 85 -7.50 35.47 -36.16
C ALA A 85 -6.04 35.54 -36.65
N GLY A 86 -5.58 34.62 -37.50
CA GLY A 86 -4.20 34.58 -37.99
C GLY A 86 -3.17 34.14 -36.94
N ILE A 87 -3.60 33.42 -35.90
CA ILE A 87 -2.75 32.98 -34.80
C ILE A 87 -2.22 31.57 -35.08
N ALA A 88 -0.93 31.48 -35.37
CA ALA A 88 -0.22 30.22 -35.55
C ALA A 88 0.64 29.88 -34.32
N ARG A 89 0.75 28.58 -34.04
CA ARG A 89 1.75 27.99 -33.15
C ARG A 89 3.02 27.74 -33.95
N ILE A 90 4.14 28.10 -33.35
CA ILE A 90 5.50 27.78 -33.81
C ILE A 90 6.15 26.77 -32.86
N PRO A 91 7.20 26.03 -33.28
CA PRO A 91 7.98 25.19 -32.39
C PRO A 91 8.52 25.98 -31.21
N LEU A 92 8.48 25.39 -30.01
CA LEU A 92 8.84 26.09 -28.77
C LEU A 92 10.29 26.58 -28.80
N ASP A 93 11.22 25.79 -29.36
CA ASP A 93 12.63 26.20 -29.47
C ASP A 93 12.79 27.50 -30.27
N GLN A 94 12.01 27.64 -31.35
CA GLN A 94 11.97 28.86 -32.16
C GLN A 94 11.31 30.02 -31.40
N ALA A 95 10.25 29.74 -30.64
CA ALA A 95 9.62 30.77 -29.79
C ALA A 95 10.58 31.28 -28.71
N MET A 96 11.31 30.37 -28.04
CA MET A 96 12.32 30.73 -27.05
C MET A 96 13.44 31.55 -27.67
N GLN A 97 13.93 31.16 -28.84
CA GLN A 97 14.94 31.93 -29.58
C GLN A 97 14.44 33.33 -29.95
N ALA A 98 13.23 33.44 -30.50
CA ALA A 98 12.66 34.74 -30.85
C ALA A 98 12.53 35.65 -29.62
N VAL A 99 12.06 35.12 -28.49
CA VAL A 99 11.97 35.87 -27.22
C VAL A 99 13.35 36.31 -26.73
N ALA A 100 14.36 35.44 -26.82
CA ALA A 100 15.74 35.78 -26.48
C ALA A 100 16.31 36.88 -27.38
N GLU A 101 15.89 36.92 -28.66
CA GLU A 101 16.24 37.96 -29.64
C GLU A 101 15.42 39.26 -29.47
N GLY A 102 14.50 39.31 -28.49
CA GLY A 102 13.73 40.49 -28.13
C GLY A 102 12.30 40.53 -28.66
N ALA A 103 11.80 39.43 -29.23
CA ALA A 103 10.38 39.29 -29.51
C ALA A 103 9.57 39.38 -28.22
N ARG A 104 8.45 40.12 -28.27
CA ARG A 104 7.56 40.29 -27.13
C ARG A 104 6.43 39.25 -27.20
N PRO A 105 6.03 38.67 -26.05
CA PRO A 105 4.94 37.70 -25.98
C PRO A 105 3.57 38.34 -26.25
#